data_AF-A0A0V0QZI4-F1
#
_entry.id   AF-A0A0V0QZI4-F1
#
_cell.length_a   1.000
_cell.length_b   1.000
_cell.length_c   1.000
_cell.angle_alpha   90.00
_cell.angle_beta   90.00
_cell.angle_gamma   90.00
#
_symmetry.space_group_name_H-M   'P 1'
#
loop_
_entity.id
_entity.type
_entity.pdbx_description
1 polymer ?
#
loop_
_entity_poly.entity_id
_entity_poly.type
_entity_poly.pdbx_seq_one_letter_code
_entity_poly.pdbx_strand_id
1 'polypeptide(L)'
;MLDLRPFEQFQKIHLKDSTHFPIRYLNTTMMSSLPPRLSGNQIYNELILVGNKCQIEEAEKHFKERDWKVKNSILVNDDKDLLDLEKNDYQLEKNTGNNYKGKRLWKANQVLEKKIEEIEDLLFQNTHKKTKIENLQDQISNKAEKQKFKAIDLGCGRGRDTIFLAARNWFVQAIDNQQAFINALNFWSAEENLQDKIKTIIQDFKKEISVDPNQDLYIFSRFMNNNLLDDIIKNCKKGAFILVNHFLEGQSQNRKGK
;
A
#
# COMPACT_ATOMS: atom_id res chain seq x y z
N MET A 1 11.84 13.14 1.03
CA MET A 1 12.30 13.60 -0.28
C MET A 1 11.44 12.94 -1.34
N LEU A 2 10.78 13.73 -2.19
CA LEU A 2 9.93 13.24 -3.28
C LEU A 2 10.71 13.35 -4.58
N ASP A 3 10.88 12.22 -5.27
CA ASP A 3 11.49 12.18 -6.58
C ASP A 3 10.40 12.15 -7.66
N LEU A 4 10.37 13.23 -8.44
CA LEU A 4 9.34 13.55 -9.42
C LEU A 4 9.64 12.96 -10.80
N ARG A 5 10.82 12.34 -10.95
CA ARG A 5 11.26 11.74 -12.22
C ARG A 5 10.43 10.51 -12.57
N PRO A 6 10.42 10.09 -13.86
CA PRO A 6 9.79 8.83 -14.27
C PRO A 6 10.34 7.61 -13.53
N PHE A 7 9.50 6.59 -13.37
CA PHE A 7 9.84 5.38 -12.63
C PHE A 7 11.08 4.68 -13.18
N GLU A 8 11.23 4.67 -14.51
CA GLU A 8 12.35 4.02 -15.20
C GLU A 8 13.69 4.67 -14.85
N GLN A 9 13.70 5.98 -14.59
CA GLN A 9 14.89 6.70 -14.13
C GLN A 9 15.14 6.46 -12.64
N PHE A 10 14.09 6.60 -11.82
CA PHE A 10 14.16 6.36 -10.39
C PHE A 10 14.65 4.94 -10.05
N GLN A 11 14.11 3.93 -10.74
CA GLN A 11 14.40 2.52 -10.51
C GLN A 11 15.88 2.22 -10.76
N LYS A 12 16.50 2.80 -11.78
CA LYS A 12 17.93 2.63 -12.09
C LYS A 12 18.79 3.19 -10.97
N ILE A 13 18.54 4.44 -10.61
CA ILE A 13 19.34 5.19 -9.63
C ILE A 13 18.51 6.30 -9.00
N HIS A 14 18.55 6.39 -7.68
CA HIS A 14 17.86 7.44 -6.93
C HIS A 14 18.65 7.81 -5.67
N LEU A 15 18.29 8.96 -5.09
CA LEU A 15 18.84 9.38 -3.81
C LEU A 15 18.30 8.47 -2.71
N LYS A 16 19.17 8.05 -1.80
CA LYS A 16 18.77 7.25 -0.62
C LYS A 16 17.67 7.97 0.16
N ASP A 17 16.74 7.20 0.70
CA ASP A 17 15.57 7.70 1.44
C ASP A 17 14.61 8.59 0.64
N SER A 18 14.77 8.70 -0.69
CA SER A 18 13.76 9.30 -1.56
C SER A 18 12.57 8.35 -1.76
N THR A 19 11.43 8.95 -2.04
CA THR A 19 10.25 8.24 -2.52
C THR A 19 9.92 8.71 -3.92
N HIS A 20 9.77 7.77 -4.84
CA HIS A 20 9.19 8.00 -6.14
C HIS A 20 7.75 8.52 -6.03
N PHE A 21 7.53 9.74 -6.51
CA PHE A 21 6.22 10.39 -6.65
C PHE A 21 6.25 11.21 -7.94
N PRO A 22 6.11 10.56 -9.10
CA PRO A 22 6.32 11.20 -10.39
C PRO A 22 5.35 12.36 -10.58
N ILE A 23 5.78 13.39 -11.31
CA ILE A 23 5.02 14.65 -11.47
C ILE A 23 3.56 14.44 -11.88
N ARG A 24 3.31 13.42 -12.72
CA ARG A 24 1.97 13.03 -13.20
C ARG A 24 0.99 12.70 -12.08
N TYR A 25 1.45 12.39 -10.87
CA TYR A 25 0.60 12.07 -9.73
C TYR A 25 0.04 13.30 -9.00
N LEU A 26 0.58 14.50 -9.21
CA LEU A 26 0.13 15.70 -8.49
C LEU A 26 -1.36 16.01 -8.71
N ASN A 27 -1.86 15.85 -9.93
CA ASN A 27 -3.27 16.14 -10.24
C ASN A 27 -4.23 14.97 -9.97
N THR A 28 -3.78 13.94 -9.27
CA THR A 28 -4.55 12.70 -9.08
C THR A 28 -4.99 12.55 -7.61
N THR A 29 -5.82 11.53 -7.34
CA THR A 29 -6.20 11.15 -5.97
C THR A 29 -5.00 10.69 -5.12
N MET A 30 -3.83 10.49 -5.74
CA MET A 30 -2.58 10.09 -5.12
C MET A 30 -2.01 11.15 -4.18
N MET A 31 -2.44 12.41 -4.26
CA MET A 31 -2.02 13.45 -3.32
C MET A 31 -2.30 13.13 -1.85
N SER A 32 -3.29 12.28 -1.61
CA SER A 32 -3.62 11.79 -0.26
C SER A 32 -2.65 10.75 0.32
N SER A 33 -1.75 10.23 -0.53
CA SER A 33 -0.66 9.33 -0.21
C SER A 33 0.47 10.03 0.54
N LEU A 34 0.57 11.35 0.33
CA LEU A 34 1.58 12.16 1.00
C LEU A 34 1.27 12.30 2.50
N PRO A 35 2.30 12.48 3.35
CA PRO A 35 2.10 12.67 4.79
C PRO A 35 1.00 13.69 5.10
N PRO A 36 0.18 13.48 6.14
CA PRO A 36 -0.92 14.39 6.43
C PRO A 36 -0.42 15.82 6.61
N ARG A 37 -1.20 16.76 6.07
CA ARG A 37 -1.12 18.19 6.42
C ARG A 37 -1.28 18.28 7.93
N LEU A 38 -0.25 18.72 8.64
CA LEU A 38 -0.35 18.89 10.08
C LEU A 38 -1.24 20.09 10.38
N SER A 39 -2.19 19.93 11.30
CA SER A 39 -2.97 21.03 11.86
C SER A 39 -2.46 21.33 13.28
N GLY A 40 -1.96 22.54 13.53
CA GLY A 40 -1.47 22.99 14.85
C GLY A 40 0.06 23.13 14.96
N ASN A 41 0.57 23.21 16.20
CA ASN A 41 1.96 23.55 16.55
C ASN A 41 2.99 22.41 16.41
N GLN A 42 2.79 21.44 15.49
CA GLN A 42 3.78 20.38 15.24
C GLN A 42 4.56 20.60 13.95
N ILE A 43 5.85 20.26 14.01
CA ILE A 43 6.91 20.54 13.03
C ILE A 43 6.53 20.02 11.64
N TYR A 44 6.59 20.92 10.64
CA TYR A 44 6.34 20.68 9.22
C TYR A 44 7.03 19.42 8.69
N ASN A 45 6.30 18.59 7.93
CA ASN A 45 6.92 17.70 6.94
C ASN A 45 7.35 18.57 5.76
N GLU A 46 8.49 19.23 5.89
CA GLU A 46 9.13 19.96 4.80
C GLU A 46 9.45 18.99 3.66
N LEU A 47 8.97 19.32 2.45
CA LEU A 47 9.27 18.54 1.26
C LEU A 47 10.64 18.93 0.71
N ILE A 48 11.40 17.92 0.30
CA ILE A 48 12.56 18.09 -0.58
C ILE A 48 12.16 17.47 -1.91
N LEU A 49 12.20 18.23 -2.99
CA LEU A 49 11.85 17.76 -4.33
C LEU A 49 13.11 17.36 -5.10
N VAL A 50 13.00 16.34 -5.93
CA VAL A 50 14.07 15.89 -6.84
C VAL A 50 13.47 15.74 -8.22
N GLY A 51 14.09 16.35 -9.22
CA GLY A 51 13.60 16.27 -10.61
C GLY A 51 14.22 17.33 -11.48
N ASN A 52 13.78 17.41 -12.73
CA ASN A 52 14.22 18.47 -13.63
C ASN A 52 13.52 19.80 -13.28
N LYS A 53 14.00 20.88 -13.88
CA LYS A 53 13.52 22.24 -13.59
C LYS A 53 12.00 22.38 -13.76
N CYS A 54 11.47 21.87 -14.88
CA CYS A 54 10.05 21.95 -15.20
C CYS A 54 9.20 21.19 -14.17
N GLN A 55 9.62 19.98 -13.80
CA GLN A 55 8.95 19.16 -12.79
C GLN A 55 8.94 19.86 -11.43
N ILE A 56 10.07 20.42 -10.99
CA ILE A 56 10.18 21.13 -9.72
C ILE A 56 9.25 22.35 -9.71
N GLU A 57 9.28 23.18 -10.74
CA GLU A 57 8.45 24.40 -10.83
C GLU A 57 6.95 24.08 -10.81
N GLU A 58 6.52 23.05 -11.55
CA GLU A 58 5.13 22.58 -11.54
C GLU A 58 4.73 22.05 -10.15
N ALA A 59 5.58 21.23 -9.53
CA ALA A 59 5.32 20.66 -8.21
C ALA A 59 5.26 21.73 -7.12
N GLU A 60 6.17 22.69 -7.11
CA GLU A 60 6.20 23.79 -6.15
C GLU A 60 4.92 24.62 -6.22
N LYS A 61 4.45 24.94 -7.44
CA LYS A 61 3.16 25.61 -7.63
C LYS A 61 2.02 24.80 -7.03
N HIS A 62 1.96 23.51 -7.35
CA HIS A 62 0.89 22.63 -6.91
C HIS A 62 0.86 22.41 -5.39
N PHE A 63 2.03 22.29 -4.77
CA PHE A 63 2.20 22.14 -3.32
C PHE A 63 1.86 23.44 -2.59
N LYS A 64 2.29 24.59 -3.12
CA LYS A 64 1.97 25.90 -2.56
C LYS A 64 0.46 26.16 -2.52
N GLU A 65 -0.27 25.80 -3.57
CA GLU A 65 -1.74 25.89 -3.64
C GLU A 65 -2.46 25.04 -2.58
N ARG A 66 -1.77 24.09 -1.94
CA ARG A 66 -2.33 23.13 -0.97
C ARG A 66 -1.74 23.27 0.43
N ASP A 67 -1.04 24.38 0.69
CA ASP A 67 -0.37 24.72 1.95
C ASP A 67 0.75 23.74 2.35
N TRP A 68 1.42 23.15 1.35
CA TRP A 68 2.62 22.36 1.58
C TRP A 68 3.86 23.24 1.49
N LYS A 69 4.82 23.03 2.41
CA LYS A 69 6.10 23.75 2.42
C LYS A 69 7.18 22.91 1.73
N VAL A 70 7.68 23.42 0.61
CA VAL A 70 8.91 22.91 -0.03
C VAL A 70 10.09 23.62 0.61
N LYS A 71 11.01 22.85 1.20
CA LYS A 71 12.22 23.37 1.87
C LYS A 71 13.38 23.53 0.92
N ASN A 72 13.56 22.55 0.04
CA ASN A 72 14.67 22.53 -0.92
C ASN A 72 14.28 21.72 -2.16
N SER A 73 14.99 21.95 -3.25
CA SER A 73 14.81 21.27 -4.52
C SER A 73 16.17 20.87 -5.08
N ILE A 74 16.29 19.62 -5.52
CA ILE A 74 17.52 19.03 -6.08
C ILE A 74 17.29 18.83 -7.57
N LEU A 75 17.99 19.63 -8.38
CA LEU A 75 17.88 19.57 -9.83
C LEU A 75 18.60 18.33 -10.36
N VAL A 76 17.85 17.46 -11.05
CA VAL A 76 18.34 16.25 -11.69
C VAL A 76 17.69 16.15 -13.07
N ASN A 77 18.46 16.36 -14.13
CA ASN A 77 18.01 16.25 -15.51
C ASN A 77 18.27 14.86 -16.09
N ASP A 78 19.36 14.22 -15.67
CA ASP A 78 19.74 12.88 -16.10
C ASP A 78 20.52 12.11 -15.00
N ASP A 79 20.93 10.89 -15.33
CA ASP A 79 21.65 10.01 -14.41
C ASP A 79 23.07 10.52 -14.06
N LYS A 80 23.67 11.39 -14.89
CA LYS A 80 25.00 11.97 -14.60
C LYS A 80 24.92 12.98 -13.47
N ASP A 81 23.86 13.79 -13.44
CA ASP A 81 23.62 14.74 -12.35
C ASP A 81 23.59 14.02 -10.98
N LEU A 82 22.99 12.83 -10.91
CA LEU A 82 22.98 12.02 -9.69
C LEU A 82 24.37 11.52 -9.30
N LEU A 83 25.15 11.03 -10.27
CA LEU A 83 26.52 10.56 -10.03
C LEU A 83 27.44 11.70 -9.55
N ASP A 84 27.19 12.93 -9.99
CA ASP A 84 27.90 14.11 -9.49
C ASP A 84 27.42 14.52 -8.08
N LEU A 85 26.15 14.29 -7.75
CA LEU A 85 25.65 14.45 -6.36
C LEU A 85 26.26 13.43 -5.40
N GLU A 86 26.55 12.19 -5.85
CA GLU A 86 27.24 11.16 -5.03
C GLU A 86 28.62 11.63 -4.55
N LYS A 87 29.31 12.43 -5.39
CA LYS A 87 30.61 13.04 -5.04
C LYS A 87 30.48 14.19 -4.03
N ASN A 88 29.27 14.70 -3.81
CA ASN A 88 28.94 15.80 -2.92
C ASN A 88 28.17 15.31 -1.66
N ASP A 89 28.57 14.15 -1.13
CA ASP A 89 28.03 13.52 0.10
C ASP A 89 26.57 13.06 0.07
N TYR A 90 25.89 13.09 -1.09
CA TYR A 90 24.59 12.45 -1.21
C TYR A 90 24.74 10.94 -1.36
N GLN A 91 24.04 10.17 -0.51
CA GLN A 91 24.01 8.72 -0.65
C GLN A 91 23.04 8.32 -1.76
N LEU A 92 23.49 7.47 -2.69
CA LEU A 92 22.67 6.92 -3.76
C LEU A 92 22.28 5.48 -3.47
N GLU A 93 21.09 5.09 -3.95
CA GLU A 93 20.69 3.69 -4.08
C GLU A 93 20.64 3.32 -5.57
N LYS A 94 21.52 2.39 -5.95
CA LYS A 94 21.59 1.80 -7.29
C LYS A 94 20.95 0.42 -7.20
N ASN A 95 19.83 0.19 -7.90
CA ASN A 95 19.20 -1.12 -7.89
C ASN A 95 19.86 -2.02 -8.94
N THR A 96 20.48 -3.12 -8.51
CA THR A 96 20.93 -4.19 -9.39
C THR A 96 19.86 -5.29 -9.44
N GLY A 97 18.99 -5.28 -10.46
CA GLY A 97 17.93 -6.27 -10.66
C GLY A 97 16.52 -5.82 -10.26
N ASN A 98 15.57 -6.76 -10.15
CA ASN A 98 14.14 -6.49 -9.90
C ASN A 98 13.80 -6.10 -8.45
N ASN A 99 14.77 -6.01 -7.55
CA ASN A 99 14.54 -5.73 -6.12
C ASN A 99 14.65 -4.23 -5.82
N TYR A 100 13.56 -3.51 -6.08
CA TYR A 100 13.40 -2.10 -5.75
C TYR A 100 13.41 -1.86 -4.23
N LYS A 101 14.25 -0.92 -3.75
CA LYS A 101 14.39 -0.55 -2.32
C LYS A 101 13.93 0.86 -1.95
N GLY A 102 13.29 1.61 -2.86
CA GLY A 102 12.82 2.96 -2.54
C GLY A 102 11.75 2.97 -1.43
N LYS A 103 11.76 3.99 -0.56
CA LYS A 103 10.71 4.15 0.46
C LYS A 103 9.37 4.36 -0.24
N ARG A 104 8.39 3.48 -0.01
CA ARG A 104 7.01 3.72 -0.43
C ARG A 104 6.37 4.78 0.48
N LEU A 105 5.65 5.73 -0.10
CA LEU A 105 4.88 6.73 0.64
C LEU A 105 3.74 6.09 1.43
N TRP A 106 3.19 5.00 0.88
CA TRP A 106 2.20 4.17 1.53
C TRP A 106 2.86 2.96 2.20
N LYS A 107 2.53 2.77 3.47
CA LYS A 107 2.80 1.57 4.24
C LYS A 107 1.48 0.90 4.59
N ALA A 108 1.52 -0.42 4.74
CA ALA A 108 0.38 -1.14 5.28
C ALA A 108 0.15 -0.71 6.74
N ASN A 109 -0.98 -1.12 7.28
CA ASN A 109 -1.26 -1.03 8.68
C ASN A 109 -0.10 -1.68 9.48
N GLN A 110 0.41 -0.98 10.48
CA GLN A 110 1.56 -1.46 11.28
C GLN A 110 1.30 -2.82 11.93
N VAL A 111 0.04 -3.12 12.30
CA VAL A 111 -0.33 -4.42 12.85
C VAL A 111 -0.18 -5.50 11.78
N LEU A 112 -0.63 -5.22 10.56
CA LEU A 112 -0.48 -6.13 9.42
C LEU A 112 1.00 -6.34 9.07
N GLU A 113 1.79 -5.28 8.95
CA GLU A 113 3.23 -5.38 8.65
C GLU A 113 3.97 -6.24 9.68
N LYS A 114 3.64 -6.11 10.96
CA LYS A 114 4.29 -6.87 12.05
C LYS A 114 3.87 -8.34 12.11
N LYS A 115 2.69 -8.68 11.61
CA LYS A 115 2.08 -10.01 11.79
C LYS A 115 2.02 -10.85 10.53
N ILE A 116 2.18 -10.26 9.36
CA ILE A 116 1.95 -10.98 8.10
C ILE A 116 2.87 -12.19 7.92
N GLU A 117 4.13 -12.11 8.33
CA GLU A 117 5.09 -13.22 8.21
C GLU A 117 4.68 -14.40 9.12
N GLU A 118 4.34 -14.12 10.38
CA GLU A 118 3.83 -15.12 11.33
C GLU A 118 2.53 -15.78 10.81
N ILE A 119 1.62 -15.00 10.24
CA ILE A 119 0.36 -15.50 9.65
C ILE A 119 0.67 -16.42 8.46
N GLU A 120 1.54 -16.00 7.54
CA GLU A 120 1.93 -16.80 6.38
C GLU A 120 2.58 -18.13 6.80
N ASP A 121 3.46 -18.12 7.79
CA ASP A 121 4.11 -19.32 8.32
C ASP A 121 3.09 -20.30 8.92
N LEU A 122 2.14 -19.80 9.70
CA LEU A 122 1.08 -20.64 10.29
C LEU A 122 0.15 -21.23 9.22
N LEU A 123 -0.22 -20.44 8.21
CA LEU A 123 -1.04 -20.92 7.08
C LEU A 123 -0.31 -21.99 6.27
N PHE A 124 0.99 -21.81 6.03
CA PHE A 124 1.82 -22.81 5.38
C PHE A 124 1.89 -24.12 6.16
N GLN A 125 2.16 -24.05 7.46
CA GLN A 125 2.24 -25.24 8.31
C GLN A 125 0.91 -26.02 8.32
N ASN A 126 -0.22 -25.31 8.34
CA ASN A 126 -1.54 -25.94 8.29
C ASN A 126 -1.81 -26.62 6.93
N THR A 127 -1.35 -26.00 5.84
CA THR A 127 -1.47 -26.57 4.49
C THR A 127 -0.58 -27.81 4.34
N HIS A 128 0.66 -27.75 4.83
CA HIS A 128 1.61 -28.87 4.77
C HIS A 128 1.28 -30.04 5.70
N LYS A 129 0.68 -29.79 6.88
CA LYS A 129 0.15 -30.87 7.72
C LYS A 129 -0.98 -31.64 7.02
N LYS A 130 -1.77 -30.95 6.18
CA LYS A 130 -2.84 -31.56 5.38
C LYS A 130 -2.28 -32.38 4.20
N THR A 131 -1.28 -31.87 3.49
CA THR A 131 -0.65 -32.59 2.35
C THR A 131 0.35 -33.67 2.76
N LYS A 132 0.92 -33.66 3.97
CA LYS A 132 1.73 -34.79 4.47
C LYS A 132 0.93 -36.10 4.63
N ILE A 133 -0.40 -36.00 4.66
CA ILE A 133 -1.34 -37.13 4.68
C ILE A 133 -1.78 -37.52 3.24
N GLU A 134 -1.56 -36.67 2.24
CA GLU A 134 -1.94 -36.89 0.83
C GLU A 134 -0.75 -36.65 -0.11
N ASN A 135 -0.01 -37.74 -0.36
CA ASN A 135 0.89 -38.02 -1.49
C ASN A 135 2.17 -37.18 -1.70
N LEU A 136 3.29 -37.91 -1.67
CA LEU A 136 4.66 -37.55 -2.07
C LEU A 136 4.84 -37.25 -3.59
N GLN A 137 3.78 -37.04 -4.36
CA GLN A 137 3.83 -36.99 -5.84
C GLN A 137 3.65 -35.61 -6.48
N ASP A 138 3.28 -34.57 -5.73
CA ASP A 138 3.04 -33.23 -6.30
C ASP A 138 4.30 -32.35 -6.45
N GLN A 139 5.51 -32.88 -6.21
CA GLN A 139 6.74 -32.07 -6.18
C GLN A 139 7.32 -31.69 -7.56
N ILE A 140 6.71 -32.07 -8.69
CA ILE A 140 7.34 -31.90 -10.01
C ILE A 140 6.52 -31.06 -11.02
N SER A 141 5.29 -30.65 -10.74
CA SER A 141 4.43 -30.07 -11.79
C SER A 141 4.06 -28.59 -11.60
N ASN A 142 4.68 -27.76 -12.45
CA ASN A 142 4.34 -26.40 -12.88
C ASN A 142 4.57 -25.23 -11.90
N LYS A 143 5.76 -24.65 -12.08
CA LYS A 143 6.28 -23.38 -11.56
C LYS A 143 5.59 -22.14 -12.16
N ALA A 144 4.27 -22.16 -12.30
CA ALA A 144 3.50 -20.92 -12.24
C ALA A 144 3.40 -20.59 -10.75
N GLU A 145 3.80 -19.40 -10.31
CA GLU A 145 3.70 -18.99 -8.90
C GLU A 145 2.24 -19.07 -8.45
N LYS A 146 1.83 -20.24 -7.95
CA LYS A 146 0.46 -20.50 -7.56
C LYS A 146 0.12 -19.48 -6.48
N GLN A 147 -0.97 -18.73 -6.70
CA GLN A 147 -1.49 -17.76 -5.75
C GLN A 147 -1.51 -18.37 -4.35
N LYS A 148 -0.82 -17.71 -3.41
CA LYS A 148 -0.40 -18.33 -2.15
C LYS A 148 -1.58 -18.48 -1.18
N PHE A 149 -2.28 -17.38 -0.93
CA PHE A 149 -3.35 -17.26 0.07
C PHE A 149 -4.42 -16.28 -0.40
N LYS A 150 -5.59 -16.31 0.24
CA LYS A 150 -6.73 -15.41 -0.04
C LYS A 150 -7.03 -14.51 1.15
N ALA A 151 -7.24 -13.22 0.90
CA ALA A 151 -7.62 -12.26 1.91
C ALA A 151 -8.84 -11.43 1.49
N ILE A 152 -9.53 -10.87 2.48
CA ILE A 152 -10.55 -9.84 2.29
C ILE A 152 -10.21 -8.61 3.13
N ASP A 153 -10.20 -7.44 2.48
CA ASP A 153 -9.94 -6.13 3.07
C ASP A 153 -11.24 -5.34 3.14
N LEU A 154 -11.82 -5.26 4.35
CA LEU A 154 -13.15 -4.69 4.61
C LEU A 154 -13.03 -3.21 5.01
N GLY A 155 -13.65 -2.34 4.21
CA GLY A 155 -13.41 -0.90 4.32
C GLY A 155 -11.99 -0.58 3.85
N CYS A 156 -11.58 -1.15 2.71
CA CYS A 156 -10.20 -1.10 2.23
C CYS A 156 -9.70 0.33 1.95
N GLY A 157 -10.61 1.30 1.85
CA GLY A 157 -10.30 2.66 1.49
C GLY A 157 -9.56 2.69 0.15
N ARG A 158 -8.45 3.44 0.10
CA ARG A 158 -7.59 3.50 -1.10
C ARG A 158 -6.69 2.26 -1.28
N GLY A 159 -6.87 1.21 -0.48
CA GLY A 159 -6.29 -0.12 -0.68
C GLY A 159 -4.82 -0.28 -0.29
N ARG A 160 -4.35 0.41 0.76
CA ARG A 160 -2.95 0.26 1.22
C ARG A 160 -2.64 -1.17 1.68
N ASP A 161 -3.53 -1.74 2.48
CA ASP A 161 -3.40 -3.11 2.99
C ASP A 161 -3.60 -4.12 1.85
N THR A 162 -4.58 -3.86 0.96
CA THR A 162 -4.79 -4.61 -0.29
C THR A 162 -3.53 -4.71 -1.17
N ILE A 163 -2.92 -3.57 -1.54
CA ILE A 163 -1.73 -3.53 -2.40
C ILE A 163 -0.55 -4.25 -1.74
N PHE A 164 -0.37 -4.05 -0.43
CA PHE A 164 0.68 -4.71 0.33
C PHE A 164 0.57 -6.24 0.27
N LEU A 165 -0.63 -6.79 0.45
CA LEU A 165 -0.87 -8.23 0.39
C LEU A 165 -0.75 -8.78 -1.03
N ALA A 166 -1.29 -8.09 -2.02
CA ALA A 166 -1.19 -8.51 -3.42
C ALA A 166 0.27 -8.56 -3.89
N ALA A 167 1.10 -7.58 -3.49
CA ALA A 167 2.54 -7.59 -3.74
C ALA A 167 3.26 -8.80 -3.09
N ARG A 168 2.68 -9.39 -2.04
CA ARG A 168 3.14 -10.63 -1.37
C ARG A 168 2.51 -11.89 -1.95
N ASN A 169 1.92 -11.81 -3.14
CA ASN A 169 1.28 -12.92 -3.85
C ASN A 169 0.00 -13.47 -3.18
N TRP A 170 -0.71 -12.64 -2.42
CA TRP A 170 -2.07 -12.94 -1.96
C TRP A 170 -3.10 -12.54 -3.01
N PHE A 171 -4.22 -13.28 -3.08
CA PHE A 171 -5.41 -12.82 -3.79
C PHE A 171 -6.26 -12.02 -2.81
N VAL A 172 -6.58 -10.78 -3.14
CA VAL A 172 -7.28 -9.90 -2.20
C VAL A 172 -8.61 -9.44 -2.78
N GLN A 173 -9.68 -9.72 -2.05
CA GLN A 173 -10.98 -9.09 -2.27
C GLN A 173 -11.06 -7.79 -1.46
N ALA A 174 -11.04 -6.65 -2.13
CA ALA A 174 -11.02 -5.33 -1.49
C ALA A 174 -12.41 -4.69 -1.60
N ILE A 175 -13.02 -4.37 -0.45
CA ILE A 175 -14.41 -3.89 -0.39
C ILE A 175 -14.46 -2.51 0.27
N ASP A 176 -15.09 -1.55 -0.40
CA ASP A 176 -15.41 -0.24 0.16
C ASP A 176 -16.72 0.29 -0.42
N ASN A 177 -17.38 1.24 0.25
CA ASN A 177 -18.61 1.85 -0.25
C ASN A 177 -18.36 3.10 -1.12
N GLN A 178 -17.13 3.60 -1.16
CA GLN A 178 -16.77 4.80 -1.92
C GLN A 178 -16.11 4.42 -3.25
N GLN A 179 -16.80 4.70 -4.36
CA GLN A 179 -16.24 4.53 -5.72
C GLN A 179 -14.90 5.25 -5.90
N ALA A 180 -14.73 6.44 -5.32
CA ALA A 180 -13.49 7.20 -5.43
C ALA A 180 -12.28 6.48 -4.78
N PHE A 181 -12.53 5.67 -3.75
CA PHE A 181 -11.51 4.87 -3.08
C PHE A 181 -11.14 3.64 -3.90
N ILE A 182 -12.13 2.94 -4.45
CA ILE A 182 -11.92 1.83 -5.39
C ILE A 182 -11.18 2.29 -6.66
N ASN A 183 -11.51 3.46 -7.21
CA ASN A 183 -10.80 4.00 -8.36
C ASN A 183 -9.31 4.24 -8.06
N ALA A 184 -9.00 4.76 -6.86
CA ALA A 184 -7.62 4.97 -6.44
C ALA A 184 -6.88 3.63 -6.26
N LEU A 185 -7.53 2.61 -5.69
CA LEU A 185 -6.96 1.27 -5.56
C LEU A 185 -6.69 0.65 -6.93
N ASN A 186 -7.63 0.71 -7.87
CA ASN A 186 -7.44 0.18 -9.22
C ASN A 186 -6.28 0.84 -9.96
N PHE A 187 -6.11 2.16 -9.78
CA PHE A 187 -4.95 2.88 -10.29
C PHE A 187 -3.63 2.31 -9.71
N TRP A 188 -3.52 2.19 -8.38
CA TRP A 188 -2.32 1.63 -7.75
C TRP A 188 -2.06 0.18 -8.14
N SER A 189 -3.12 -0.61 -8.25
CA SER A 189 -3.04 -2.00 -8.69
C SER A 189 -2.48 -2.07 -10.11
N ALA A 190 -2.79 -1.10 -10.97
CA ALA A 190 -2.25 -1.05 -12.32
C ALA A 190 -0.79 -0.61 -12.36
N GLU A 191 -0.43 0.43 -11.60
CA GLU A 191 0.95 0.90 -11.53
C GLU A 191 1.90 -0.19 -10.98
N GLU A 192 1.43 -1.05 -10.09
CA GLU A 192 2.21 -2.14 -9.48
C GLU A 192 2.07 -3.49 -10.21
N ASN A 193 1.29 -3.56 -11.30
CA ASN A 193 0.97 -4.81 -12.03
C ASN A 193 0.38 -5.92 -11.15
N LEU A 194 -0.65 -5.58 -10.36
CA LEU A 194 -1.30 -6.45 -9.37
C LEU A 194 -2.78 -6.73 -9.68
N GLN A 195 -3.28 -6.34 -10.86
CA GLN A 195 -4.72 -6.42 -11.19
C GLN A 195 -5.25 -7.85 -11.24
N ASP A 196 -4.39 -8.83 -11.50
CA ASP A 196 -4.71 -10.26 -11.48
C ASP A 196 -4.84 -10.82 -10.05
N LYS A 197 -4.31 -10.09 -9.06
CA LYS A 197 -4.30 -10.48 -7.64
C LYS A 197 -5.34 -9.74 -6.81
N ILE A 198 -6.03 -8.75 -7.37
CA ILE A 198 -6.97 -7.90 -6.66
C ILE A 198 -8.35 -7.93 -7.32
N LYS A 199 -9.37 -8.20 -6.52
CA LYS A 199 -10.78 -8.04 -6.89
C LYS A 199 -11.40 -6.92 -6.08
N THR A 200 -11.80 -5.83 -6.72
CA THR A 200 -12.51 -4.73 -6.03
C THR A 200 -14.02 -4.91 -6.06
N ILE A 201 -14.69 -4.61 -4.95
CA ILE A 201 -16.15 -4.65 -4.81
C ILE A 201 -16.63 -3.36 -4.17
N ILE A 202 -17.70 -2.78 -4.73
CA ILE A 202 -18.37 -1.61 -4.15
C ILE A 202 -19.59 -2.08 -3.38
N GLN A 203 -19.55 -1.92 -2.06
CA GLN A 203 -20.62 -2.40 -1.21
C GLN A 203 -20.76 -1.53 0.04
N ASP A 204 -22.01 -1.17 0.36
CA ASP A 204 -22.34 -0.47 1.59
C ASP A 204 -22.52 -1.45 2.74
N PHE A 205 -21.64 -1.36 3.73
CA PHE A 205 -21.69 -2.22 4.92
C PHE A 205 -22.88 -1.95 5.86
N LYS A 206 -23.72 -0.96 5.57
CA LYS A 206 -25.00 -0.77 6.29
C LYS A 206 -26.13 -1.65 5.78
N LYS A 207 -25.95 -2.28 4.62
CA LYS A 207 -26.90 -3.23 4.03
C LYS A 207 -26.50 -4.66 4.37
N GLU A 208 -27.28 -5.64 3.93
CA GLU A 208 -26.93 -7.05 4.06
C GLU A 208 -25.57 -7.31 3.37
N ILE A 209 -24.63 -7.90 4.11
CA ILE A 209 -23.28 -8.18 3.61
C ILE A 209 -23.10 -9.68 3.55
N SER A 210 -22.74 -10.17 2.36
CA SER A 210 -22.18 -11.50 2.19
C SER A 210 -20.69 -11.37 1.92
N VAL A 211 -19.88 -11.98 2.79
CA VAL A 211 -18.45 -12.14 2.59
C VAL A 211 -18.16 -13.60 2.28
N ASP A 212 -17.19 -13.85 1.41
CA ASP A 212 -16.77 -15.21 1.13
C ASP A 212 -16.18 -15.84 2.41
N PRO A 213 -16.72 -16.97 2.91
CA PRO A 213 -16.19 -17.65 4.10
C PRO A 213 -14.85 -18.36 3.84
N ASN A 214 -14.45 -18.54 2.58
CA ASN A 214 -13.26 -19.29 2.19
C ASN A 214 -12.00 -18.41 2.05
N GLN A 215 -11.75 -17.57 3.05
CA GLN A 215 -10.59 -16.67 3.09
C GLN A 215 -9.59 -17.12 4.17
N ASP A 216 -8.30 -16.93 3.92
CA ASP A 216 -7.23 -17.18 4.90
C ASP A 216 -7.09 -16.02 5.90
N LEU A 217 -7.42 -14.79 5.47
CA LEU A 217 -7.28 -13.58 6.27
C LEU A 217 -8.45 -12.59 6.03
N TYR A 218 -9.03 -12.11 7.12
CA TYR A 218 -10.01 -11.01 7.14
C TYR A 218 -9.39 -9.78 7.80
N ILE A 219 -9.54 -8.61 7.19
CA ILE A 219 -8.94 -7.36 7.68
C ILE A 219 -10.01 -6.31 7.94
N PHE A 220 -9.96 -5.75 9.15
CA PHE A 220 -10.72 -4.58 9.58
C PHE A 220 -9.73 -3.47 10.00
N SER A 221 -9.51 -2.49 9.13
CA SER A 221 -8.52 -1.43 9.35
C SER A 221 -9.23 -0.08 9.49
N ARG A 222 -9.36 0.41 10.73
CA ARG A 222 -10.06 1.67 11.08
C ARG A 222 -11.52 1.71 10.63
N PHE A 223 -12.11 0.53 10.52
CA PHE A 223 -13.51 0.27 10.22
C PHE A 223 -13.99 -0.85 11.15
N MET A 224 -15.19 -0.74 11.69
CA MET A 224 -15.82 -1.78 12.50
C MET A 224 -17.30 -1.87 12.17
N ASN A 225 -17.75 -3.09 11.91
CA ASN A 225 -19.15 -3.47 11.89
C ASN A 225 -19.27 -4.76 12.71
N ASN A 226 -19.84 -4.65 13.92
CA ASN A 226 -19.88 -5.76 14.86
C ASN A 226 -20.70 -6.95 14.34
N ASN A 227 -21.83 -6.68 13.67
CA ASN A 227 -22.65 -7.75 13.09
C ASN A 227 -21.87 -8.53 12.03
N LEU A 228 -21.15 -7.81 11.15
CA LEU A 228 -20.30 -8.44 10.14
C LEU A 228 -19.16 -9.24 10.78
N LEU A 229 -18.53 -8.72 11.83
CA LEU A 229 -17.48 -9.42 12.55
C LEU A 229 -18.01 -10.72 13.17
N ASP A 230 -19.17 -10.66 13.83
CA ASP A 230 -19.82 -11.84 14.41
C ASP A 230 -20.15 -12.88 13.35
N ASP A 231 -20.66 -12.45 12.19
CA ASP A 231 -20.97 -13.34 11.07
C ASP A 231 -19.70 -13.98 10.49
N ILE A 232 -18.59 -13.24 10.38
CA ILE A 232 -17.30 -13.81 9.96
C ILE A 232 -16.81 -14.83 10.99
N ILE A 233 -16.84 -14.50 12.28
CA ILE A 233 -16.39 -15.43 13.33
C ILE A 233 -17.18 -16.75 13.28
N LYS A 234 -18.49 -16.68 13.03
CA LYS A 234 -19.35 -17.85 12.92
C LYS A 234 -19.10 -18.68 11.65
N ASN A 235 -18.82 -18.04 10.53
CA ASN A 235 -18.86 -18.68 9.21
C ASN A 235 -17.48 -18.86 8.54
N CYS A 236 -16.43 -18.23 9.04
CA CYS A 236 -15.09 -18.34 8.44
C CYS A 236 -14.56 -19.78 8.54
N LYS A 237 -13.72 -20.15 7.57
CA LYS A 237 -13.08 -21.47 7.60
C LYS A 237 -12.17 -21.61 8.83
N LYS A 238 -12.10 -22.81 9.38
CA LYS A 238 -11.20 -23.12 10.50
C LYS A 238 -9.74 -22.81 10.13
N GLY A 239 -9.05 -22.11 11.02
CA GLY A 239 -7.66 -21.69 10.81
C GLY A 239 -7.49 -20.40 10.01
N ALA A 240 -8.58 -19.74 9.61
CA ALA A 240 -8.53 -18.37 9.11
C ALA A 240 -8.10 -17.39 10.22
N PHE A 241 -7.45 -16.31 9.80
CA PHE A 241 -7.05 -15.21 10.66
C PHE A 241 -8.00 -14.04 10.50
N ILE A 242 -8.25 -13.33 11.60
CA ILE A 242 -8.99 -12.07 11.60
C ILE A 242 -8.09 -11.01 12.23
N LEU A 243 -7.72 -10.01 11.44
CA LEU A 243 -6.92 -8.88 11.88
C LEU A 243 -7.83 -7.67 12.05
N VAL A 244 -7.99 -7.23 13.30
CA VAL A 244 -8.77 -6.05 13.64
C VAL A 244 -7.85 -4.98 14.19
N ASN A 245 -7.73 -3.87 13.47
CA ASN A 245 -7.07 -2.67 13.96
C ASN A 245 -8.08 -1.52 13.96
N HIS A 246 -8.63 -1.22 15.13
CA HIS A 246 -9.60 -0.13 15.31
C HIS A 246 -9.11 0.87 16.35
N PHE A 247 -9.65 2.09 16.31
CA PHE A 247 -9.46 3.05 17.38
C PHE A 247 -10.13 2.56 18.68
N LEU A 248 -9.48 2.82 19.82
CA LEU A 248 -10.12 2.68 21.12
C LEU A 248 -11.33 3.64 21.21
N GLU A 249 -12.36 3.20 21.92
CA GLU A 249 -13.64 3.90 22.09
C GLU A 249 -13.42 5.38 22.50
N GLY A 250 -14.17 6.32 21.88
CA GLY A 250 -14.06 7.77 22.15
C GLY A 250 -13.31 8.61 21.11
N GLN A 251 -12.54 8.00 20.20
CA GLN A 251 -11.88 8.71 19.08
C GLN A 251 -12.78 8.92 17.84
N SER A 252 -13.93 8.23 17.78
CA SER A 252 -14.88 8.31 16.67
C SER A 252 -15.78 9.56 16.68
N GLN A 253 -15.82 10.31 17.79
CA GLN A 253 -16.70 11.48 17.94
C GLN A 253 -16.10 12.80 17.39
N ASN A 254 -14.80 12.87 17.11
CA ASN A 254 -14.14 14.11 16.70
C ASN A 254 -14.20 14.45 15.19
N ARG A 255 -15.12 13.84 14.43
CA ARG A 255 -15.36 14.17 13.01
C ARG A 255 -16.77 14.67 12.70
N LYS A 256 -17.49 15.19 13.70
CA LYS A 256 -18.62 16.08 13.46
C LYS A 256 -18.20 17.50 13.81
N GLY A 257 -17.86 18.30 12.79
CA GLY A 257 -17.66 19.74 12.92
C GLY A 257 -16.24 20.21 12.61
N LYS A 258 -16.01 20.52 11.33
CA LYS A 258 -15.48 21.80 10.83
C LYS A 258 -15.65 21.83 9.31
#